data_AF-A0A1H9W6D0-F1
#
_entry.id   AF-A0A1H9W6D0-F1
#
_cell.length_a   1.000
_cell.length_b   1.000
_cell.length_c   1.000
_cell.angle_alpha   90.00
_cell.angle_beta   90.00
_cell.angle_gamma   90.00
#
_symmetry.space_group_name_H-M   'P 1'
#
loop_
_entity.id
_entity.type
_entity.pdbx_description
1 polymer ?
#
loop_
_entity_poly.entity_id
_entity_poly.type
_entity_poly.pdbx_seq_one_letter_code
_entity_poly.pdbx_strand_id
1 'polypeptide(L)'
;MLKQENVKNLQLVLTSPCTEQWSNIEESDGRHYCERCKKNIIDLTDRSDEELIQFFKNKKDNVCGRVLGSQLNRELVLPASKPNWHWLLPLALGVVAVSPVEAQHLKPVVVHTDQPAGMRSNPVDSLLQSVESPLLNHIISGKVVDSLSNRPLPNVKIRKKGYENVLAITGSDGGFEFQVSDGDKLARFIFDLGDYASLETSVKSDMVIKLIVKRRIMVGGISTVSINQKPLYLLYSGRKSCTIDAEKMNELSPDWIEKIEVLNGSKATAIYGVKGANGVVLIGIKKAYAKKINFSKR
;
A
#
# COMPACT_ATOMS: atom_id res chain seq x y z
N MET A 1 5.11 -14.84 -30.88
CA MET A 1 5.17 -15.49 -29.56
C MET A 1 6.53 -15.20 -28.95
N LEU A 2 6.65 -14.17 -28.11
CA LEU A 2 7.90 -13.93 -27.38
C LEU A 2 7.91 -14.86 -26.15
N LYS A 3 8.97 -15.65 -26.09
CA LYS A 3 9.28 -16.62 -25.03
C LYS A 3 9.19 -15.89 -23.68
N GLN A 4 8.34 -16.38 -22.77
CA GLN A 4 8.41 -16.04 -21.35
C GLN A 4 9.75 -16.57 -20.82
N GLU A 5 10.83 -15.82 -21.06
CA GLU A 5 12.10 -16.07 -20.40
C GLU A 5 11.91 -15.79 -18.91
N ASN A 6 11.64 -16.85 -18.16
CA ASN A 6 11.98 -17.08 -16.77
C ASN A 6 12.05 -15.78 -15.94
N VAL A 7 10.88 -15.17 -15.73
CA VAL A 7 10.72 -14.01 -14.87
C VAL A 7 10.96 -14.53 -13.48
N LYS A 8 12.19 -14.34 -12.98
CA LYS A 8 12.55 -14.68 -11.61
C LYS A 8 11.55 -13.97 -10.70
N ASN A 9 10.96 -14.69 -9.76
CA ASN A 9 10.12 -14.10 -8.72
C ASN A 9 11.03 -13.13 -7.94
N LEU A 10 10.90 -11.83 -8.17
CA LEU A 10 11.78 -10.79 -7.61
C LEU A 10 11.04 -10.05 -6.49
N GLN A 11 11.79 -9.69 -5.46
CA GLN A 11 11.35 -8.87 -4.34
C GLN A 11 12.27 -7.66 -4.21
N LEU A 12 11.70 -6.47 -4.03
CA LEU A 12 12.50 -5.30 -3.63
C LEU A 12 12.81 -5.37 -2.14
N VAL A 13 14.08 -5.16 -1.79
CA VAL A 13 14.54 -5.10 -0.41
C VAL A 13 15.29 -3.81 -0.15
N LEU A 14 15.15 -3.30 1.07
CA LEU A 14 15.90 -2.14 1.54
C LEU A 14 17.21 -2.63 2.18
N THR A 15 18.32 -2.45 1.47
CA THR A 15 19.65 -2.93 1.91
C THR A 15 20.32 -1.97 2.89
N SER A 16 20.03 -0.67 2.79
CA SER A 16 20.63 0.36 3.63
C SER A 16 19.64 1.51 3.82
N PRO A 17 18.78 1.49 4.87
CA PRO A 17 17.82 2.55 5.12
C PRO A 17 18.53 3.89 5.34
N CYS A 18 17.99 4.94 4.75
CA CYS A 18 18.43 6.32 4.95
C CYS A 18 17.46 6.99 5.94
N THR A 19 18.01 7.73 6.90
CA THR A 19 17.22 8.48 7.88
C THR A 19 16.95 9.93 7.45
N GLU A 20 17.43 10.35 6.28
CA GLU A 20 17.16 11.70 5.79
C GLU A 20 15.72 11.84 5.29
N GLN A 21 15.14 13.01 5.54
CA GLN A 21 13.81 13.35 5.05
C GLN A 21 13.90 13.78 3.59
N TRP A 22 13.02 13.23 2.75
CA TRP A 22 12.97 13.51 1.31
C TRP A 22 12.86 15.00 0.98
N SER A 23 12.14 15.77 1.81
CA SER A 23 11.98 17.23 1.66
C SER A 23 13.31 17.99 1.64
N ASN A 24 14.38 17.41 2.18
CA ASN A 24 15.69 18.04 2.29
C ASN A 24 16.65 17.62 1.16
N ILE A 25 16.17 16.82 0.20
CA ILE A 25 16.97 16.20 -0.89
C ILE A 25 16.55 16.78 -2.26
N GLU A 26 15.58 17.69 -2.29
CA GLU A 26 15.06 18.29 -3.51
C GLU A 26 15.85 19.56 -3.87
N GLU A 27 16.60 19.48 -4.97
CA GLU A 27 17.24 20.63 -5.60
C GLU A 27 16.30 21.27 -6.63
N SER A 28 16.44 22.58 -6.86
CA SER A 28 15.58 23.36 -7.77
C SER A 28 15.61 22.91 -9.24
N ASP A 29 16.52 22.01 -9.61
CA ASP A 29 16.69 21.49 -10.97
C ASP A 29 16.03 20.12 -11.21
N GLY A 30 15.32 19.59 -10.19
CA GLY A 30 14.64 18.30 -10.26
C GLY A 30 15.55 17.07 -10.11
N ARG A 31 16.83 17.27 -9.79
CA ARG A 31 17.73 16.17 -9.40
C ARG A 31 17.63 15.95 -7.90
N HIS A 32 17.46 14.68 -7.52
CA HIS A 32 17.42 14.29 -6.11
C HIS A 32 18.81 13.79 -5.71
N TYR A 33 19.69 14.66 -5.25
CA TYR A 33 21.03 14.29 -4.81
C TYR A 33 21.14 14.39 -3.29
N CYS A 34 21.57 13.31 -2.64
CA CYS A 34 21.75 13.30 -1.19
C CYS A 34 23.16 13.75 -0.84
N GLU A 35 23.27 14.92 -0.22
CA GLU A 35 24.53 15.52 0.21
C GLU A 35 25.28 14.69 1.26
N ARG A 36 24.59 13.93 2.10
CA ARG A 36 25.21 13.13 3.16
C ARG A 36 25.87 11.87 2.63
N CYS A 37 25.19 11.13 1.76
CA CYS A 37 25.74 9.89 1.19
C CYS A 37 26.37 10.09 -0.19
N LYS A 38 26.35 11.31 -0.73
CA LYS A 38 26.90 11.73 -2.01
C LYS A 38 26.41 10.87 -3.19
N LYS A 39 25.12 10.50 -3.16
CA LYS A 39 24.48 9.64 -4.18
C LYS A 39 23.22 10.29 -4.73
N ASN A 40 23.00 10.08 -6.04
CA ASN A 40 21.71 10.34 -6.67
C ASN A 40 20.65 9.38 -6.13
N ILE A 41 19.49 9.90 -5.76
CA ILE A 41 18.32 9.14 -5.36
C ILE A 41 17.35 9.08 -6.54
N ILE A 42 16.84 7.89 -6.81
CA ILE A 42 15.86 7.65 -7.86
C ILE A 42 14.47 7.48 -7.21
N ASP A 43 13.50 8.28 -7.64
CA ASP A 43 12.11 8.09 -7.21
C ASP A 43 11.48 6.90 -7.94
N LEU A 44 11.08 5.89 -7.17
CA LEU A 44 10.45 4.67 -7.65
C LEU A 44 9.02 4.53 -7.10
N THR A 45 8.50 5.54 -6.39
CA THR A 45 7.22 5.43 -5.65
C THR A 45 6.00 5.20 -6.54
N ASP A 46 6.02 5.74 -7.76
CA ASP A 46 4.92 5.63 -8.72
C ASP A 46 5.16 4.55 -9.79
N ARG A 47 6.27 3.79 -9.70
CA ARG A 47 6.59 2.73 -10.66
C ARG A 47 5.74 1.48 -10.44
N SER A 48 5.21 0.94 -11.53
CA SER A 48 4.53 -0.36 -11.56
C SER A 48 5.51 -1.53 -11.42
N ASP A 49 5.00 -2.72 -11.09
CA ASP A 49 5.83 -3.93 -10.96
C ASP A 49 6.59 -4.27 -12.23
N GLU A 50 5.97 -4.08 -13.40
CA GLU A 50 6.61 -4.28 -14.69
C GLU A 50 7.79 -3.32 -14.89
N GLU A 51 7.58 -2.04 -14.62
CA GLU A 51 8.65 -1.03 -14.71
C GLU A 51 9.77 -1.31 -13.71
N LEU A 52 9.44 -1.72 -12.48
CA LEU A 52 10.42 -2.07 -11.46
C LEU A 52 11.24 -3.30 -11.88
N ILE A 53 10.59 -4.34 -12.39
CA ILE A 53 11.27 -5.54 -12.91
C ILE A 53 12.21 -5.16 -14.04
N GLN A 54 11.76 -4.36 -15.02
CA GLN A 54 12.61 -3.92 -16.13
C GLN A 54 13.78 -3.05 -15.65
N PHE A 55 13.53 -2.14 -14.72
CA PHE A 55 14.54 -1.25 -14.15
C PHE A 55 15.66 -2.03 -13.43
N PHE A 56 15.32 -3.08 -12.69
CA PHE A 56 16.27 -3.89 -11.95
C PHE A 56 16.80 -5.11 -12.71
N LYS A 57 16.23 -5.47 -13.86
CA LYS A 57 16.62 -6.66 -14.66
C LYS A 57 18.12 -6.76 -14.92
N ASN A 58 18.76 -5.63 -15.19
CA ASN A 58 20.18 -5.56 -15.56
C ASN A 58 21.07 -4.92 -14.49
N LYS A 59 20.51 -4.54 -13.33
CA LYS A 59 21.28 -3.89 -12.26
C LYS A 59 21.74 -4.93 -11.24
N LYS A 60 23.06 -5.04 -11.07
CA LYS A 60 23.69 -5.91 -10.07
C LYS A 60 23.97 -5.20 -8.74
N ASP A 61 24.08 -3.88 -8.77
CA ASP A 61 24.41 -3.05 -7.61
C ASP A 61 23.17 -2.42 -6.98
N ASN A 62 23.28 -2.11 -5.69
CA ASN A 62 22.24 -1.42 -4.93
C ASN A 62 22.03 0.00 -5.47
N VAL A 63 20.77 0.37 -5.70
CA VAL A 63 20.37 1.71 -6.16
C VAL A 63 19.89 2.52 -4.97
N CYS A 64 20.37 3.74 -4.79
CA CYS A 64 19.75 4.64 -3.82
C CYS A 64 18.43 5.13 -4.39
N GLY A 65 17.31 4.88 -3.71
CA GLY A 65 16.01 5.27 -4.20
C GLY A 65 14.99 5.54 -3.10
N ARG A 66 13.88 6.15 -3.52
CA ARG A 66 12.68 6.40 -2.72
C ARG A 66 11.59 5.42 -3.18
N VAL A 67 11.03 4.66 -2.24
CA VAL A 67 10.00 3.64 -2.50
C VAL A 67 8.89 3.72 -1.46
N LEU A 68 7.73 3.15 -1.79
CA LEU A 68 6.67 2.90 -0.84
C LEU A 68 6.98 1.64 -0.02
N GLY A 69 6.61 1.64 1.25
CA GLY A 69 6.72 0.45 2.11
C GLY A 69 5.93 -0.74 1.56
N SER A 70 4.85 -0.48 0.81
CA SER A 70 4.06 -1.50 0.10
C SER A 70 4.76 -2.08 -1.13
N GLN A 71 5.83 -1.47 -1.64
CA GLN A 71 6.65 -2.03 -2.73
C GLN A 71 7.75 -2.96 -2.20
N LEU A 72 8.07 -2.90 -0.90
CA LEU A 72 9.14 -3.68 -0.28
C LEU A 72 8.65 -5.05 0.20
N ASN A 73 9.56 -6.03 0.19
CA ASN A 73 9.37 -7.37 0.76
C ASN A 73 8.11 -8.10 0.26
N ARG A 74 7.65 -7.77 -0.95
CA ARG A 74 6.58 -8.47 -1.65
C ARG A 74 7.02 -8.90 -3.03
N GLU A 75 6.39 -9.96 -3.53
CA GLU A 75 6.60 -10.42 -4.89
C GLU A 75 6.16 -9.37 -5.90
N LEU A 76 7.03 -9.09 -6.88
CA LEU A 76 6.71 -8.29 -8.04
C LEU A 76 6.07 -9.18 -9.11
N VAL A 77 4.92 -8.77 -9.63
CA VAL A 77 4.12 -9.57 -10.55
C VAL A 77 4.04 -8.87 -11.91
N LEU A 78 4.37 -9.59 -12.98
CA LEU A 78 4.10 -9.09 -14.33
C LEU A 78 2.61 -9.27 -14.65
N PRO A 79 1.93 -8.24 -15.17
CA PRO A 79 0.56 -8.39 -15.63
C PRO A 79 0.52 -9.41 -16.78
N ALA A 80 -0.47 -10.31 -16.75
CA ALA A 80 -0.69 -11.23 -17.87
C ALA A 80 -0.97 -10.42 -19.15
N SER A 81 -0.24 -10.70 -20.23
CA SER A 81 -0.43 -10.00 -21.51
C SER A 81 -1.88 -10.15 -21.97
N LYS A 82 -2.60 -9.03 -22.13
CA LYS A 82 -3.98 -9.08 -22.65
C LYS A 82 -3.95 -9.61 -24.08
N PRO A 83 -4.79 -10.61 -24.44
CA PRO A 83 -4.87 -11.06 -25.81
C PRO A 83 -5.38 -9.90 -26.68
N ASN A 84 -4.71 -9.66 -27.80
CA ASN A 84 -4.99 -8.60 -28.74
C ASN A 84 -6.45 -8.75 -29.24
N TRP A 85 -7.38 -7.87 -28.86
CA TRP A 85 -8.81 -8.00 -29.22
C TRP A 85 -9.09 -7.55 -30.68
N HIS A 86 -8.17 -6.83 -31.32
CA HIS A 86 -8.41 -6.16 -32.61
C HIS A 86 -8.59 -7.09 -33.82
N TRP A 87 -8.38 -8.41 -33.70
CA TRP A 87 -8.67 -9.37 -34.77
C TRP A 87 -10.08 -10.01 -34.67
N LEU A 88 -10.92 -9.59 -33.70
CA LEU A 88 -12.31 -10.03 -33.57
C LEU A 88 -13.37 -9.00 -34.03
N LEU A 89 -12.98 -7.94 -34.74
CA LEU A 89 -13.95 -7.03 -35.37
C LEU A 89 -14.14 -7.39 -36.85
N PRO A 90 -15.26 -8.01 -37.26
CA PRO A 90 -15.68 -7.96 -38.65
C PRO A 90 -16.12 -6.52 -38.95
N LEU A 91 -15.60 -5.94 -40.04
CA LEU A 91 -16.02 -4.64 -40.54
C LEU A 91 -17.48 -4.69 -41.00
N ALA A 92 -18.41 -4.35 -40.10
CA ALA A 92 -19.79 -4.07 -40.46
C ALA A 92 -19.90 -2.59 -40.87
N LEU A 93 -19.56 -2.28 -42.13
CA LEU A 93 -19.98 -1.04 -42.78
C LEU A 93 -21.42 -1.23 -43.27
N GLY A 94 -22.37 -0.88 -42.41
CA GLY A 94 -23.80 -0.76 -42.71
C GLY A 94 -24.26 0.69 -42.50
N VAL A 95 -24.88 1.25 -43.53
CA VAL A 95 -25.16 2.67 -43.78
C VAL A 95 -26.43 3.17 -43.04
N VAL A 96 -26.27 4.31 -42.34
CA VAL A 96 -27.14 5.51 -42.20
C VAL A 96 -28.57 5.41 -41.63
N ALA A 97 -28.87 6.29 -40.64
CA ALA A 97 -29.93 7.31 -40.71
C ALA A 97 -29.76 8.33 -39.55
N VAL A 98 -29.58 9.60 -39.88
CA VAL A 98 -29.61 10.70 -38.90
C VAL A 98 -31.02 11.27 -38.89
N SER A 99 -31.64 11.35 -37.72
CA SER A 99 -32.81 12.21 -37.50
C SER A 99 -32.44 13.24 -36.44
N PRO A 100 -32.81 14.52 -36.59
CA PRO A 100 -32.75 15.46 -35.48
C PRO A 100 -33.97 15.15 -34.59
N VAL A 101 -33.74 14.90 -33.30
CA VAL A 101 -34.84 14.94 -32.32
C VAL A 101 -34.74 16.28 -31.59
N GLU A 102 -35.76 17.08 -31.87
CA GLU A 102 -36.03 18.42 -31.38
C GLU A 102 -36.15 18.45 -29.85
N ALA A 103 -35.51 19.44 -29.22
CA ALA A 103 -35.58 19.70 -27.79
C ALA A 103 -36.98 20.18 -27.38
N GLN A 104 -37.63 19.48 -26.44
CA GLN A 104 -38.85 19.98 -25.82
C GLN A 104 -38.54 20.80 -24.56
N HIS A 105 -38.75 22.10 -24.73
CA HIS A 105 -38.74 23.17 -23.76
C HIS A 105 -39.90 22.99 -22.76
N LEU A 106 -39.63 22.61 -21.51
CA LEU A 106 -40.65 22.63 -20.46
C LEU A 106 -40.71 24.04 -19.84
N LYS A 107 -41.85 24.71 -20.00
CA LYS A 107 -42.19 25.98 -19.34
C LYS A 107 -42.34 25.76 -17.82
N PRO A 108 -41.94 26.72 -16.97
CA PRO A 108 -42.15 26.62 -15.53
C PRO A 108 -43.64 26.76 -15.18
N VAL A 109 -44.07 25.97 -14.20
CA VAL A 109 -45.39 26.05 -13.57
C VAL A 109 -45.46 27.32 -12.72
N VAL A 110 -46.48 28.13 -12.98
CA VAL A 110 -46.87 29.29 -12.16
C VAL A 110 -47.71 28.77 -10.99
N VAL A 111 -47.27 29.04 -9.75
CA VAL A 111 -48.10 28.82 -8.56
C VAL A 111 -48.72 30.15 -8.18
N HIS A 112 -50.05 30.18 -8.16
CA HIS A 112 -50.85 31.32 -7.72
C HIS A 112 -50.73 31.51 -6.21
N THR A 113 -50.43 32.75 -5.81
CA THR A 113 -50.59 33.29 -4.47
C THR A 113 -52.08 33.52 -4.22
N ASP A 114 -52.60 33.04 -3.09
CA ASP A 114 -53.78 33.62 -2.48
C ASP A 114 -53.60 33.73 -0.97
N GLN A 115 -53.80 34.95 -0.49
CA GLN A 115 -53.87 35.35 0.90
C GLN A 115 -55.25 35.99 1.08
N PRO A 116 -55.92 35.80 2.22
CA PRO A 116 -56.63 36.93 2.79
C PRO A 116 -56.26 37.19 4.24
N ALA A 117 -56.15 38.49 4.52
CA ALA A 117 -56.00 39.09 5.83
C ALA A 117 -57.30 38.99 6.66
N GLY A 118 -57.14 38.96 7.98
CA GLY A 118 -58.25 38.93 8.95
C GLY A 118 -57.80 39.21 10.39
N MET A 119 -57.47 40.47 10.62
CA MET A 119 -57.16 41.23 11.86
C MET A 119 -58.02 40.91 13.11
N ARG A 120 -57.42 40.84 14.32
CA ARG A 120 -57.66 41.74 15.47
C ARG A 120 -56.89 41.35 16.76
N SER A 121 -56.57 42.39 17.52
CA SER A 121 -55.64 42.55 18.64
C SER A 121 -56.16 42.11 20.01
N ASN A 122 -55.25 41.78 20.95
CA ASN A 122 -54.99 42.60 22.15
C ASN A 122 -53.74 42.11 22.93
N PRO A 123 -52.99 43.02 23.60
CA PRO A 123 -51.71 42.72 24.26
C PRO A 123 -51.86 42.64 25.80
N VAL A 124 -51.22 41.66 26.46
CA VAL A 124 -50.91 41.75 27.91
C VAL A 124 -49.64 40.95 28.23
N ASP A 125 -48.69 41.66 28.84
CA ASP A 125 -47.57 41.28 29.71
C ASP A 125 -46.66 40.08 29.37
N SER A 126 -45.48 40.45 28.88
CA SER A 126 -44.18 40.21 29.51
C SER A 126 -44.16 39.35 30.77
N LEU A 127 -43.89 38.07 30.60
CA LEU A 127 -42.97 37.34 31.47
C LEU A 127 -41.81 36.88 30.59
N LEU A 128 -40.67 37.58 30.71
CA LEU A 128 -39.37 37.10 30.26
C LEU A 128 -38.99 35.93 31.16
N GLN A 129 -39.61 34.79 30.90
CA GLN A 129 -39.07 33.51 31.27
C GLN A 129 -37.90 33.31 30.31
N SER A 130 -36.68 33.38 30.83
CA SER A 130 -35.50 32.90 30.13
C SER A 130 -35.74 31.43 29.81
N VAL A 131 -36.33 31.18 28.64
CA VAL A 131 -36.36 29.88 28.02
C VAL A 131 -34.91 29.65 27.64
N GLU A 132 -34.16 29.00 28.53
CA GLU A 132 -32.98 28.26 28.11
C GLU A 132 -33.49 27.27 27.08
N SER A 133 -33.37 27.67 25.80
CA SER A 133 -33.77 26.87 24.67
C SER A 133 -33.17 25.49 24.86
N PRO A 134 -33.96 24.39 24.82
CA PRO A 134 -33.40 23.07 24.95
C PRO A 134 -32.34 22.90 23.87
N LEU A 135 -31.11 22.59 24.27
CA LEU A 135 -30.02 22.27 23.36
C LEU A 135 -30.52 21.17 22.42
N LEU A 136 -30.77 21.50 21.17
CA LEU A 136 -31.27 20.53 20.21
C LEU A 136 -30.07 19.69 19.78
N ASN A 137 -30.03 18.45 20.26
CA ASN A 137 -28.99 17.52 19.84
C ASN A 137 -29.32 17.03 18.43
N HIS A 138 -28.43 17.31 17.49
CA HIS A 138 -28.52 16.83 16.13
C HIS A 138 -27.79 15.49 16.00
N ILE A 139 -28.45 14.51 15.40
CA ILE A 139 -27.83 13.23 15.05
C ILE A 139 -27.11 13.39 13.71
N ILE A 140 -25.82 13.09 13.71
CA ILE A 140 -25.00 13.02 12.50
C ILE A 140 -24.75 11.55 12.19
N SER A 141 -25.14 11.13 10.99
CA SER A 141 -24.93 9.79 10.45
C SER A 141 -24.09 9.85 9.18
N GLY A 142 -23.41 8.76 8.84
CA GLY A 142 -22.70 8.65 7.57
C GLY A 142 -21.95 7.32 7.41
N LYS A 143 -21.13 7.24 6.35
CA LYS A 143 -20.24 6.10 6.09
C LYS A 143 -18.80 6.54 5.85
N VAL A 144 -17.85 5.73 6.28
CA VAL A 144 -16.42 5.89 5.97
C VAL A 144 -15.96 4.78 5.04
N VAL A 145 -15.29 5.16 3.96
CA VAL A 145 -14.78 4.24 2.94
C VAL A 145 -13.33 4.56 2.57
N ASP A 146 -12.65 3.56 2.03
CA ASP A 146 -11.34 3.72 1.39
C ASP A 146 -11.48 4.52 0.09
N SER A 147 -10.63 5.52 -0.11
CA SER A 147 -10.73 6.45 -1.24
C SER A 147 -10.54 5.77 -2.61
N LEU A 148 -9.71 4.72 -2.68
CA LEU A 148 -9.37 4.03 -3.93
C LEU A 148 -10.33 2.89 -4.24
N SER A 149 -10.57 2.03 -3.26
CA SER A 149 -11.36 0.81 -3.43
C SER A 149 -12.84 0.99 -3.13
N ASN A 150 -13.24 2.13 -2.53
CA ASN A 150 -14.58 2.42 -2.00
C ASN A 150 -15.09 1.36 -1.00
N ARG A 151 -14.20 0.55 -0.42
CA ARG A 151 -14.56 -0.45 0.59
C ARG A 151 -14.89 0.23 1.92
N PRO A 152 -15.91 -0.23 2.66
CA PRO A 152 -16.24 0.31 3.97
C PRO A 152 -15.10 0.08 4.97
N LEU A 153 -14.84 1.09 5.80
CA LEU A 153 -13.76 1.06 6.79
C LEU A 153 -14.31 0.94 8.21
N PRO A 154 -14.16 -0.21 8.87
CA PRO A 154 -14.50 -0.37 10.28
C PRO A 154 -13.45 0.23 11.21
N ASN A 155 -13.83 0.44 12.47
CA ASN A 155 -12.95 0.87 13.56
C ASN A 155 -12.31 2.26 13.38
N VAL A 156 -12.86 3.10 12.50
CA VAL A 156 -12.43 4.49 12.35
C VAL A 156 -12.89 5.28 13.56
N LYS A 157 -11.96 5.90 14.28
CA LYS A 157 -12.26 6.73 15.46
C LYS A 157 -12.65 8.13 15.00
N ILE A 158 -13.76 8.62 15.53
CA ILE A 158 -14.29 9.95 15.23
C ILE A 158 -14.17 10.81 16.48
N ARG A 159 -13.55 11.97 16.37
CA ARG A 159 -13.33 12.92 17.48
C ARG A 159 -13.63 14.34 17.04
N LYS A 160 -14.07 15.20 17.95
CA LYS A 160 -14.13 16.65 17.70
C LYS A 160 -12.72 17.24 17.81
N LYS A 161 -12.34 18.14 16.89
CA LYS A 161 -11.03 18.79 16.92
C LYS A 161 -10.85 19.55 18.22
N GLY A 162 -9.72 19.31 18.90
CA GLY A 162 -9.42 19.89 20.21
C GLY A 162 -9.93 19.08 21.41
N TYR A 163 -10.57 17.93 21.17
CA TYR A 163 -11.08 17.04 22.21
C TYR A 163 -10.47 15.64 22.03
N GLU A 164 -10.06 15.02 23.14
CA GLU A 164 -9.46 13.68 23.09
C GLU A 164 -10.51 12.55 23.02
N ASN A 165 -11.71 12.82 23.52
CA ASN A 165 -12.78 11.83 23.62
C ASN A 165 -13.28 11.38 22.24
N VAL A 166 -13.34 10.06 22.06
CA VAL A 166 -13.93 9.42 20.89
C VAL A 166 -15.45 9.54 20.98
N LEU A 167 -16.06 10.15 19.96
CA LEU A 167 -17.50 10.36 19.87
C LEU A 167 -18.19 9.14 19.25
N ALA A 168 -17.55 8.51 18.28
CA ALA A 168 -18.05 7.32 17.60
C ALA A 168 -16.90 6.51 17.00
N ILE A 169 -17.19 5.23 16.74
CA ILE A 169 -16.33 4.30 16.04
C ILE A 169 -17.15 3.66 14.93
N THR A 170 -16.61 3.56 13.71
CA THR A 170 -17.35 2.95 12.60
C THR A 170 -17.54 1.44 12.77
N GLY A 171 -18.72 0.94 12.38
CA GLY A 171 -19.05 -0.48 12.36
C GLY A 171 -18.43 -1.25 11.19
N SER A 172 -18.74 -2.54 11.08
CA SER A 172 -18.25 -3.43 10.00
C SER A 172 -18.64 -2.98 8.60
N ASP A 173 -19.75 -2.25 8.46
CA ASP A 173 -20.24 -1.69 7.21
C ASP A 173 -19.72 -0.27 6.92
N GLY A 174 -18.81 0.23 7.78
CA GLY A 174 -18.25 1.58 7.71
C GLY A 174 -19.20 2.67 8.20
N GLY A 175 -20.40 2.33 8.68
CA GLY A 175 -21.37 3.29 9.19
C GLY A 175 -20.95 3.91 10.52
N PHE A 176 -21.33 5.16 10.76
CA PHE A 176 -21.19 5.84 12.04
C PHE A 176 -22.40 6.71 12.35
N GLU A 177 -22.61 6.97 13.65
CA GLU A 177 -23.64 7.87 14.16
C GLU A 177 -23.17 8.50 15.49
N PHE A 178 -23.37 9.81 15.68
CA PHE A 178 -23.15 10.50 16.96
C PHE A 178 -23.97 11.78 17.10
N GLN A 179 -24.16 12.24 18.34
CA GLN A 179 -24.89 13.47 18.65
C GLN A 179 -23.97 14.69 18.65
N VAL A 180 -24.46 15.80 18.12
CA VAL A 180 -23.78 17.11 18.05
C VAL A 180 -24.73 18.18 18.57
N SER A 181 -24.27 18.98 19.53
CA SER A 181 -25.02 20.14 20.03
C SER A 181 -25.03 21.28 19.01
N ASP A 182 -26.00 22.19 19.09
CA ASP A 182 -26.10 23.35 18.18
C ASP A 182 -24.83 24.19 18.07
N GLY A 183 -24.14 24.42 19.20
CA GLY A 183 -22.87 25.16 19.23
C GLY A 183 -21.72 24.47 18.49
N ASP A 184 -21.87 23.18 18.20
CA ASP A 184 -20.84 22.34 17.58
C ASP A 184 -21.13 22.04 16.10
N LYS A 185 -22.21 22.58 15.54
CA LYS A 185 -22.55 22.41 14.11
C LYS A 185 -21.44 22.86 13.15
N LEU A 186 -20.68 23.87 13.55
CA LEU A 186 -19.54 24.41 12.79
C LEU A 186 -18.20 23.79 13.20
N ALA A 187 -18.22 22.84 14.14
CA ALA A 187 -16.99 22.18 14.59
C ALA A 187 -16.40 21.31 13.48
N ARG A 188 -15.09 21.10 13.58
CA ARG A 188 -14.36 20.16 12.73
C ARG A 188 -14.15 18.86 13.48
N PHE A 189 -14.28 17.76 12.75
CA PHE A 189 -14.17 16.41 13.27
C PHE A 189 -12.98 15.71 12.59
N ILE A 190 -12.30 14.87 13.36
CA ILE A 190 -11.14 14.10 12.95
C ILE A 190 -11.57 12.64 12.83
N PHE A 191 -11.40 12.08 11.63
CA PHE A 191 -11.55 10.67 11.33
C PHE A 191 -10.18 10.04 11.28
N ASP A 192 -9.92 9.09 12.16
CA ASP A 192 -8.59 8.52 12.37
C ASP A 192 -8.61 6.99 12.37
N LEU A 193 -7.76 6.42 11.52
CA LEU A 193 -7.53 4.99 11.40
C LEU A 193 -6.04 4.78 11.12
N GLY A 194 -5.38 3.87 11.84
CA GLY A 194 -3.91 3.81 11.94
C GLY A 194 -3.18 3.88 10.59
N ASP A 195 -3.60 3.05 9.62
CA ASP A 195 -2.98 2.96 8.30
C ASP A 195 -3.47 4.01 7.29
N TYR A 196 -4.32 4.94 7.71
CA TYR A 196 -4.92 5.99 6.87
C TYR A 196 -4.52 7.39 7.35
N ALA A 197 -4.44 8.32 6.41
CA ALA A 197 -4.23 9.73 6.71
C ALA A 197 -5.48 10.25 7.44
N SER A 198 -5.27 10.82 8.63
CA SER A 198 -6.38 11.35 9.41
C SER A 198 -7.04 12.49 8.65
N LEU A 199 -8.36 12.42 8.46
CA LEU A 199 -9.12 13.45 7.76
C LEU A 199 -9.77 14.37 8.77
N GLU A 200 -9.55 15.67 8.61
CA GLU A 200 -10.22 16.70 9.40
C GLU A 200 -11.25 17.43 8.51
N THR A 201 -12.53 17.37 8.87
CA THR A 201 -13.64 17.95 8.09
C THR A 201 -14.82 18.37 8.96
N SER A 202 -15.66 19.28 8.47
CA SER A 202 -17.03 19.41 9.00
C SER A 202 -17.87 18.21 8.55
N VAL A 203 -18.89 17.88 9.31
CA VAL A 203 -19.78 16.74 9.07
C VAL A 203 -21.19 17.22 8.78
N LYS A 204 -21.91 16.46 7.94
CA LYS A 204 -23.33 16.62 7.64
C LYS A 204 -23.96 15.23 7.69
N SER A 205 -25.27 15.16 7.94
CA SER A 205 -26.00 13.90 7.89
C SER A 205 -25.90 13.26 6.50
N ASP A 206 -25.82 11.93 6.49
CA ASP A 206 -25.73 11.07 5.30
C ASP A 206 -24.50 11.27 4.40
N MET A 207 -23.41 11.80 4.97
CA MET A 207 -22.16 12.02 4.23
C MET A 207 -21.34 10.73 4.08
N VAL A 208 -20.63 10.61 2.94
CA VAL A 208 -19.58 9.60 2.74
C VAL A 208 -18.19 10.23 2.91
N ILE A 209 -17.44 9.74 3.89
CA ILE A 209 -16.07 10.14 4.18
C ILE A 209 -15.11 9.18 3.47
N LYS A 210 -14.15 9.74 2.72
CA LYS A 210 -13.13 8.96 2.02
C LYS A 210 -11.78 9.13 2.69
N LEU A 211 -11.24 8.06 3.27
CA LEU A 211 -9.89 8.07 3.83
C LEU A 211 -8.87 7.57 2.81
N ILE A 212 -7.68 8.19 2.84
CA ILE A 212 -6.57 7.84 1.95
C ILE A 212 -5.55 7.04 2.75
N VAL A 213 -5.11 5.88 2.26
CA VAL A 213 -4.08 5.08 2.93
C VAL A 213 -2.78 5.88 3.06
N LYS A 214 -2.12 5.79 4.22
CA LYS A 214 -0.81 6.41 4.47
C LYS A 214 0.22 5.77 3.55
N ARG A 215 0.74 6.54 2.60
CA ARG A 215 1.92 6.16 1.83
C ARG A 215 3.15 6.25 2.73
N ARG A 216 3.58 5.12 3.30
CA ARG A 216 4.86 5.04 4.02
C ARG A 216 6.00 5.11 3.01
N ILE A 217 6.71 6.22 2.98
CA ILE A 217 7.86 6.41 2.09
C ILE A 217 9.12 5.96 2.82
N MET A 218 9.94 5.16 2.14
CA MET A 218 11.24 4.71 2.59
C MET A 218 12.29 5.19 1.60
N VAL A 219 13.42 5.69 2.10
CA VAL A 219 14.56 6.12 1.30
C VAL A 219 15.76 5.25 1.68
N GLY A 220 16.57 4.85 0.71
CA GLY A 220 17.80 4.12 0.99
C GLY A 220 18.30 3.29 -0.18
N GLY A 221 19.28 2.44 0.10
CA GLY A 221 19.76 1.46 -0.87
C GLY A 221 18.70 0.39 -1.10
N ILE A 222 18.32 0.19 -2.35
CA ILE A 222 17.31 -0.76 -2.81
C ILE A 222 17.97 -1.74 -3.76
N SER A 223 17.65 -3.01 -3.59
CA SER A 223 18.09 -4.08 -4.46
C SER A 223 16.95 -5.06 -4.72
N THR A 224 17.15 -5.97 -5.67
CA THR A 224 16.22 -7.08 -5.88
C THR A 224 16.83 -8.38 -5.39
N VAL A 225 16.02 -9.17 -4.68
CA VAL A 225 16.35 -10.54 -4.30
C VAL A 225 15.39 -11.48 -5.03
N SER A 226 15.90 -12.61 -5.50
CA SER A 226 15.05 -13.64 -6.08
C SER A 226 14.46 -14.51 -4.98
N ILE A 227 13.13 -14.57 -4.92
CA ILE A 227 12.34 -15.22 -3.87
C ILE A 227 12.46 -16.75 -3.93
N ASN A 228 12.76 -17.29 -5.10
CA ASN A 228 12.91 -18.74 -5.33
C ASN A 228 14.36 -19.23 -5.35
N GLN A 229 15.31 -18.46 -4.80
CA GLN A 229 16.70 -18.91 -4.76
C GLN A 229 17.01 -19.66 -3.47
N LYS A 230 17.20 -20.97 -3.62
CA LYS A 230 17.67 -21.88 -2.56
C LYS A 230 19.04 -21.41 -2.05
N PRO A 231 19.32 -21.51 -0.73
CA PRO A 231 20.64 -21.17 -0.20
C PRO A 231 21.70 -22.15 -0.75
N LEU A 232 22.97 -21.76 -0.69
CA LEU A 232 24.05 -22.67 -1.03
C LEU A 232 24.24 -23.67 0.12
N TYR A 233 24.09 -24.96 -0.16
CA TYR A 233 24.34 -26.02 0.81
C TYR A 233 25.77 -26.56 0.63
N LEU A 234 26.58 -26.45 1.68
CA LEU A 234 27.96 -26.93 1.67
C LEU A 234 28.14 -28.02 2.73
N LEU A 235 28.49 -29.22 2.28
CA LEU A 235 28.92 -30.31 3.15
C LEU A 235 30.41 -30.22 3.38
N TYR A 236 30.85 -30.51 4.60
CA TYR A 236 32.27 -30.66 4.88
C TYR A 236 32.56 -31.72 5.95
N SER A 237 33.74 -32.31 5.88
CA SER A 237 34.28 -33.19 6.91
C SER A 237 35.80 -33.04 6.97
N GLY A 238 36.30 -32.47 8.07
CA GLY A 238 37.70 -32.07 8.19
C GLY A 238 38.08 -31.04 7.11
N ARG A 239 39.04 -31.39 6.24
CA ARG A 239 39.50 -30.53 5.13
C ARG A 239 38.77 -30.74 3.81
N LYS A 240 37.83 -31.70 3.74
CA LYS A 240 37.06 -32.00 2.52
C LYS A 240 35.75 -31.23 2.53
N SER A 241 35.36 -30.67 1.39
CA SER A 241 34.06 -30.01 1.23
C SER A 241 33.50 -30.16 -0.19
N CYS A 242 32.18 -30.11 -0.32
CA CYS A 242 31.48 -30.08 -1.60
C CYS A 242 30.14 -29.35 -1.48
N THR A 243 29.67 -28.79 -2.60
CA THR A 243 28.34 -28.18 -2.69
C THR A 243 27.31 -29.25 -3.05
N ILE A 244 26.13 -29.22 -2.43
CA ILE A 244 25.01 -30.11 -2.75
C ILE A 244 23.75 -29.33 -3.10
N ASP A 245 22.90 -29.95 -3.90
CA ASP A 245 21.56 -29.44 -4.20
C ASP A 245 20.56 -29.85 -3.10
N ALA A 246 19.44 -29.14 -3.01
CA ALA A 246 18.40 -29.41 -2.01
C ALA A 246 17.83 -30.84 -2.07
N GLU A 247 17.85 -31.48 -3.23
CA GLU A 247 17.39 -32.88 -3.38
C GLU A 247 18.31 -33.85 -2.65
N LYS A 248 19.64 -33.65 -2.76
CA LYS A 248 20.65 -34.48 -2.08
C LYS A 248 20.71 -34.23 -0.58
N MET A 249 20.19 -33.11 -0.10
CA MET A 249 20.03 -32.88 1.34
C MET A 249 19.09 -33.90 1.96
N ASN A 250 18.03 -34.29 1.25
CA ASN A 250 17.06 -35.27 1.75
C ASN A 250 17.64 -36.69 1.82
N GLU A 251 18.74 -36.95 1.10
CA GLU A 251 19.46 -38.23 1.12
C GLU A 251 20.41 -38.36 2.33
N LEU A 252 20.67 -37.26 3.05
CA LEU A 252 21.55 -37.27 4.22
C LEU A 252 20.80 -37.78 5.44
N SER A 253 21.30 -38.85 6.04
CA SER A 253 20.82 -39.31 7.35
C SER A 253 21.17 -38.29 8.44
N PRO A 254 20.21 -37.92 9.32
CA PRO A 254 20.48 -37.03 10.46
C PRO A 254 21.63 -37.52 11.35
N ASP A 255 21.81 -38.84 11.49
CA ASP A 255 22.85 -39.43 12.33
C ASP A 255 24.27 -39.12 11.84
N TRP A 256 24.42 -38.79 10.54
CA TRP A 256 25.70 -38.47 9.94
C TRP A 256 26.15 -37.03 10.26
N ILE A 257 25.21 -36.17 10.65
CA ILE A 257 25.44 -34.75 10.88
C ILE A 257 26.17 -34.56 12.22
N GLU A 258 27.28 -33.84 12.17
CA GLU A 258 28.05 -33.40 13.33
C GLU A 258 27.53 -32.04 13.82
N LYS A 259 27.32 -31.10 12.89
CA LYS A 259 26.75 -29.78 13.18
C LYS A 259 26.20 -29.10 11.93
N ILE A 260 25.28 -28.14 12.13
CA ILE A 260 24.75 -27.28 11.07
C ILE A 260 25.00 -25.83 11.48
N GLU A 261 25.56 -25.04 10.55
CA GLU A 261 25.77 -23.60 10.73
C GLU A 261 25.13 -22.83 9.58
N VAL A 262 24.42 -21.73 9.88
CA VAL A 262 23.77 -20.90 8.87
C VAL A 262 24.48 -19.55 8.81
N LEU A 263 25.00 -19.22 7.63
CA LEU A 263 25.58 -17.92 7.34
C LEU A 263 24.56 -17.05 6.61
N ASN A 264 24.31 -15.87 7.17
CA ASN A 264 23.49 -14.85 6.54
C ASN A 264 24.15 -14.30 5.27
N GLY A 265 23.35 -13.72 4.35
CA GLY A 265 23.81 -13.28 3.03
C GLY A 265 25.04 -12.37 3.05
N SER A 266 25.16 -11.49 4.05
CA SER A 266 26.32 -10.59 4.20
C SER A 266 27.62 -11.35 4.53
N LYS A 267 27.62 -12.23 5.55
CA LYS A 267 28.80 -13.01 5.94
C LYS A 267 29.10 -14.12 4.92
N ALA A 268 28.07 -14.72 4.35
CA ALA A 268 28.18 -15.74 3.32
C ALA A 268 28.83 -15.21 2.04
N THR A 269 28.43 -14.02 1.58
CA THR A 269 28.99 -13.40 0.36
C THR A 269 30.48 -13.08 0.52
N ALA A 270 30.92 -12.67 1.71
CA ALA A 270 32.33 -12.39 1.98
C ALA A 270 33.24 -13.63 1.81
N ILE A 271 32.70 -14.83 2.02
CA ILE A 271 33.46 -16.09 1.97
C ILE A 271 33.21 -16.85 0.65
N TYR A 272 31.97 -16.86 0.16
CA TYR A 272 31.51 -17.69 -0.96
C TYR A 272 31.12 -16.88 -2.21
N GLY A 273 31.34 -15.57 -2.19
CA GLY A 273 31.04 -14.67 -3.31
C GLY A 273 29.57 -14.65 -3.68
N VAL A 274 29.28 -14.39 -4.96
CA VAL A 274 27.90 -14.26 -5.48
C VAL A 274 27.02 -15.49 -5.22
N LYS A 275 27.61 -16.68 -5.06
CA LYS A 275 26.88 -17.92 -4.75
C LYS A 275 26.32 -17.95 -3.33
N GLY A 276 26.92 -17.19 -2.41
CA GLY A 276 26.48 -17.04 -1.03
C GLY A 276 25.50 -15.88 -0.81
N ALA A 277 25.10 -15.16 -1.86
CA ALA A 277 24.22 -13.99 -1.74
C ALA A 277 22.89 -14.31 -1.04
N ASN A 278 22.35 -15.52 -1.25
CA ASN A 278 21.11 -16.00 -0.64
C ASN A 278 21.35 -16.75 0.69
N GLY A 279 22.55 -16.62 1.27
CA GLY A 279 22.98 -17.37 2.44
C GLY A 279 23.59 -18.72 2.11
N VAL A 280 24.35 -19.24 3.09
CA VAL A 280 25.04 -20.53 2.99
C VAL A 280 24.70 -21.36 4.21
N VAL A 281 24.29 -22.60 4.00
CA VAL A 281 24.07 -23.58 5.07
C VAL A 281 25.23 -24.57 5.05
N LEU A 282 26.05 -24.51 6.09
CA LEU A 282 27.20 -25.36 6.31
C LEU A 282 26.78 -26.59 7.10
N ILE A 283 27.09 -27.78 6.60
CA ILE A 283 26.71 -29.04 7.22
C ILE A 283 27.99 -29.85 7.45
N GLY A 284 28.39 -29.94 8.71
CA GLY A 284 29.51 -30.76 9.16
C GLY A 284 29.09 -32.22 9.24
N ILE A 285 29.87 -33.12 8.64
CA ILE A 285 29.62 -34.56 8.64
C ILE A 285 30.65 -35.27 9.51
N LYS A 286 30.17 -36.11 10.43
CA LYS A 286 31.02 -36.90 11.32
C LYS A 286 32.01 -37.74 10.49
N LYS A 287 33.27 -37.77 10.90
CA LYS A 287 34.37 -38.43 10.16
C LYS A 287 34.07 -39.88 9.79
N ALA A 288 33.33 -40.62 10.63
CA ALA A 288 32.93 -42.01 10.39
C ALA A 288 32.10 -42.19 9.10
N TYR A 289 31.33 -41.16 8.71
CA TYR A 289 30.44 -41.19 7.54
C TYR A 289 31.00 -40.45 6.32
N ALA A 290 32.18 -39.84 6.42
CA ALA A 290 32.79 -39.08 5.33
C ALA A 290 33.05 -39.94 4.06
N LYS A 291 33.24 -41.25 4.21
CA LYS A 291 33.41 -42.18 3.07
C LYS A 291 32.11 -42.43 2.29
N LYS A 292 30.95 -42.14 2.88
CA LYS A 292 29.63 -42.28 2.23
C LYS A 292 29.29 -41.08 1.34
N ILE A 293 30.10 -40.02 1.38
CA ILE A 293 29.86 -38.78 0.64
C ILE A 293 30.96 -38.62 -0.41
N ASN A 294 30.56 -38.33 -1.64
CA ASN A 294 31.49 -37.99 -2.70
C ASN A 294 31.83 -36.48 -2.66
N PHE A 295 33.03 -36.17 -2.19
CA PHE A 295 33.56 -34.80 -2.12
C PHE A 295 34.28 -34.33 -3.41
N SER A 296 34.20 -35.07 -4.52
CA SER A 296 34.99 -34.76 -5.73
C SER A 296 34.44 -33.62 -6.61
N LYS A 297 33.23 -33.11 -6.34
CA LYS A 297 32.66 -31.99 -7.10
C LYS A 297 33.10 -30.66 -6.48
N ARG A 298 33.96 -29.94 -7.20
CA ARG A 298 34.36 -28.55 -6.92
C ARG A 298 33.71 -27.60 -7.91
#